data_AF-A0A382N6T9-F1
#
_entry.id   AF-A0A382N6T9-F1
#
_cell.length_a   1.000
_cell.length_b   1.000
_cell.length_c   1.000
_cell.angle_alpha   90.00
_cell.angle_beta   90.00
_cell.angle_gamma   90.00
#
_symmetry.space_group_name_H-M   'P 1'
#
loop_
_entity.id
_entity.type
_entity.pdbx_description
1 polymer ?
#
loop_
_entity_poly.entity_id
_entity_poly.type
_entity_poly.pdbx_seq_one_letter_code
_entity_poly.pdbx_strand_id
1 'polypeptide(L)' 'PAHSFKYSVKLQAFNPENINPLLIRIETDAGHGAGMPTSKRINKSADIWAFMLHNLEVEFHLP' A
#
# COMPACT_ATOMS: atom_id res chain seq x y z
N PRO A 1 -10.27 3.41 10.55
CA PRO A 1 -9.37 2.32 10.08
C PRO A 1 -9.98 0.90 10.09
N ALA A 2 -10.95 0.58 10.96
CA ALA A 2 -11.48 -0.78 11.12
C ALA A 2 -12.01 -1.44 9.82
N HIS A 3 -12.59 -0.66 8.90
CA HIS A 3 -13.06 -1.17 7.61
C HIS A 3 -11.93 -1.79 6.79
N SER A 4 -10.81 -1.08 6.64
CA SER A 4 -9.65 -1.55 5.89
C SER A 4 -9.04 -2.80 6.53
N PHE A 5 -8.98 -2.87 7.88
CA PHE A 5 -8.52 -4.07 8.58
C PHE A 5 -9.38 -5.29 8.28
N LYS A 6 -10.70 -5.19 8.51
CA LYS A 6 -11.63 -6.30 8.25
C LYS A 6 -11.58 -6.77 6.80
N TYR A 7 -11.47 -5.83 5.87
CA TYR A 7 -11.34 -6.14 4.45
C TYR A 7 -10.03 -6.87 4.14
N SER A 8 -8.88 -6.37 4.62
CA SER A 8 -7.58 -7.01 4.36
C SER A 8 -7.49 -8.44 4.90
N VAL A 9 -8.01 -8.68 6.10
CA VAL A 9 -8.06 -10.03 6.69
C VAL A 9 -8.95 -10.94 5.86
N LYS A 10 -10.14 -10.47 5.47
CA LYS A 10 -11.07 -11.28 4.66
C LYS A 10 -10.50 -11.55 3.27
N LEU A 11 -9.84 -10.58 2.65
CA LEU A 11 -9.18 -10.72 1.36
C LEU A 11 -8.07 -11.78 1.42
N GLN A 12 -7.23 -11.75 2.45
CA GLN A 12 -6.18 -12.77 2.63
C GLN A 12 -6.77 -14.16 2.90
N ALA A 13 -7.73 -14.26 3.83
CA ALA A 13 -8.29 -15.54 4.26
C ALA A 13 -9.07 -16.27 3.14
N PHE A 14 -9.71 -15.53 2.24
CA PHE A 14 -10.51 -16.10 1.15
C PHE A 14 -9.72 -16.31 -0.16
N ASN A 15 -8.45 -15.91 -0.21
CA ASN A 15 -7.58 -16.07 -1.37
C ASN A 15 -6.26 -16.79 -1.02
N PRO A 16 -6.30 -17.98 -0.39
CA PRO A 16 -5.09 -18.67 0.08
C PRO A 16 -4.14 -19.10 -1.04
N GLU A 17 -4.68 -19.38 -2.24
CA GLU A 17 -3.90 -19.80 -3.41
C GLU A 17 -3.37 -18.63 -4.25
N ASN A 18 -3.71 -17.39 -3.88
CA ASN A 18 -3.28 -16.23 -4.64
C ASN A 18 -1.78 -15.95 -4.37
N ILE A 19 -0.98 -16.04 -5.43
CA ILE A 19 0.47 -15.81 -5.37
C ILE A 19 0.85 -14.33 -5.25
N ASN A 20 -0.07 -13.42 -5.60
CA ASN A 20 0.20 -11.98 -5.58
C ASN A 20 0.10 -11.40 -4.16
N PRO A 21 0.88 -10.37 -3.80
CA PRO A 21 0.84 -9.79 -2.46
C PRO A 21 -0.50 -9.11 -2.15
N LEU A 22 -1.17 -9.54 -1.08
CA LEU A 22 -2.40 -8.92 -0.56
C LEU A 22 -2.07 -8.14 0.72
N LEU A 23 -1.69 -6.87 0.56
CA LEU A 23 -1.13 -6.06 1.65
C LEU A 23 -2.04 -4.89 2.03
N ILE A 24 -1.88 -4.43 3.28
CA ILE A 24 -2.45 -3.18 3.77
C ILE A 24 -1.35 -2.32 4.42
N ARG A 25 -1.22 -1.08 3.96
CA ARG A 25 -0.31 -0.08 4.55
C ARG A 25 -1.08 0.78 5.55
N ILE A 26 -0.62 0.84 6.79
CA ILE A 26 -1.24 1.62 7.86
C ILE A 26 -0.33 2.78 8.23
N GLU A 27 -0.84 4.00 8.08
CA GLU A 27 -0.13 5.19 8.52
C GLU A 27 -0.33 5.39 10.03
N THR A 28 0.76 5.51 10.78
CA THR A 28 0.74 5.88 12.19
C THR A 28 0.64 7.40 12.34
N ASP A 29 0.07 7.89 13.44
CA ASP A 29 -0.02 9.33 13.74
C ASP A 29 -0.59 10.19 12.60
N ALA A 30 -1.56 9.63 11.87
CA ALA A 30 -2.27 10.31 10.79
C ALA A 30 -3.76 10.01 10.82
N GLY A 31 -4.57 11.02 10.48
CA GLY A 31 -6.02 10.91 10.32
C GLY A 31 -6.41 10.63 8.86
N HIS A 32 -7.55 11.19 8.45
CA HIS A 32 -8.10 11.02 7.09
C HIS A 32 -7.24 11.65 5.96
N GLY A 33 -6.24 12.48 6.31
CA GLY A 33 -5.27 13.03 5.35
C GLY A 33 -5.05 14.54 5.49
N ALA A 34 -6.01 15.28 6.05
CA ALA A 34 -5.82 16.70 6.33
C ALA A 34 -4.68 16.92 7.34
N GLY A 35 -3.74 17.81 7.01
CA GLY A 35 -2.60 18.12 7.87
C GLY A 35 -1.48 17.06 7.88
N MET A 36 -1.52 16.04 7.00
CA MET A 36 -0.45 15.06 6.92
C MET A 36 0.87 15.74 6.48
N PRO A 37 1.98 15.55 7.22
CA PRO A 37 3.29 16.09 6.84
C PRO A 37 3.68 15.72 5.42
N THR A 38 4.31 16.65 4.70
CA THR A 38 4.78 16.43 3.33
C THR A 38 5.68 15.19 3.22
N SER A 39 6.52 14.92 4.22
CA SER A 39 7.36 13.73 4.28
C SER A 39 6.53 12.43 4.27
N LYS A 40 5.47 12.33 5.08
CA LYS A 40 4.57 11.18 5.09
C LYS A 40 3.82 11.03 3.77
N ARG A 41 3.44 12.15 3.13
CA ARG A 41 2.81 12.14 1.80
C ARG A 41 3.77 11.58 0.74
N ILE A 42 5.02 12.04 0.74
CA ILE A 42 6.07 11.54 -0.17
C ILE A 42 6.30 10.05 0.05
N ASN A 43 6.47 9.59 1.29
CA ASN A 43 6.67 8.17 1.60
C ASN A 43 5.48 7.32 1.15
N LYS A 44 4.25 7.77 1.42
CA LYS A 44 3.04 7.09 0.94
C LYS A 44 3.02 6.96 -0.59
N SER A 45 3.34 8.04 -1.29
CA SER A 45 3.41 8.03 -2.75
C SER A 45 4.52 7.12 -3.27
N ALA A 46 5.70 7.15 -2.66
CA ALA A 46 6.81 6.27 -3.00
C ALA A 46 6.44 4.79 -2.84
N ASP A 47 5.83 4.41 -1.72
CA ASP A 47 5.38 3.03 -1.48
C ASP A 47 4.35 2.57 -2.52
N ILE A 48 3.38 3.42 -2.86
CA ILE A 48 2.34 3.11 -3.87
C ILE A 48 2.99 2.88 -5.24
N TRP A 49 3.87 3.79 -5.68
CA TRP A 49 4.53 3.68 -6.98
C TRP A 49 5.48 2.49 -7.02
N ALA A 50 6.29 2.30 -5.99
CA ALA A 50 7.21 1.17 -5.91
C ALA A 50 6.45 -0.17 -5.97
N PHE A 51 5.36 -0.31 -5.21
CA PHE A 51 4.52 -1.51 -5.24
C PHE A 51 3.91 -1.74 -6.63
N MET A 52 3.36 -0.70 -7.25
CA MET A 52 2.74 -0.79 -8.57
C MET A 52 3.76 -1.19 -9.64
N LEU A 53 4.89 -0.48 -9.72
CA LEU A 53 5.92 -0.71 -10.72
C LEU A 53 6.56 -2.09 -10.56
N HIS A 54 6.82 -2.52 -9.33
CA HIS A 54 7.36 -3.84 -9.05
C HIS A 54 6.42 -4.97 -9.49
N ASN A 55 5.12 -4.89 -9.17
CA ASN A 55 4.15 -5.93 -9.53
C ASN A 55 3.70 -5.88 -11.00
N LEU A 56 3.95 -4.78 -11.70
CA LEU A 56 3.76 -4.66 -13.15
C LEU A 56 5.04 -4.97 -13.94
N GLU A 57 6.11 -5.39 -13.26
CA GLU A 57 7.40 -5.74 -13.87
C GLU A 57 7.98 -4.59 -14.73
N VAL A 58 7.74 -3.34 -14.31
CA VAL A 58 8.26 -2.17 -15.02
C VAL A 58 9.74 -2.00 -14.70
N GLU A 59 10.60 -2.22 -15.69
CA GLU A 59 12.03 -1.99 -15.56
C GLU A 59 12.35 -0.49 -15.51
N PHE A 60 12.94 -0.06 -14.40
CA PHE A 60 13.49 1.28 -14.27
C PHE A 60 14.89 1.34 -14.85
N HIS A 61 15.01 1.92 -16.03
CA HIS A 61 16.29 2.32 -16.57
C HIS A 61 16.56 3.75 -16.11
N LEU A 62 17.53 3.91 -15.21
CA LEU A 62 18.10 5.24 -14.99
C LEU A 62 18.84 5.66 -16.27
N PRO A 63 18.69 6.91 -16.72
CA PRO A 63 19.43 7.42 -17.87
C PRO A 63 20.95 7.33 -17.68
#